data_AF-A0A0C9YKG5-F1
#
_entry.id   AF-A0A0C9YKG5-F1
#
_cell.length_a   1.000
_cell.length_b   1.000
_cell.length_c   1.000
_cell.angle_alpha   90.00
_cell.angle_beta   90.00
_cell.angle_gamma   90.00
#
_symmetry.space_group_name_H-M   'P 1'
#
loop_
_entity.id
_entity.type
_entity.pdbx_description
1 polymer ?
#
loop_
_entity_poly.entity_id
_entity_poly.type
_entity_poly.pdbx_seq_one_letter_code
_entity_poly.pdbx_strand_id
1 'polypeptide(L)'
;MPERQVAEIKTFAEDPKNKKKEEDDKDKLSSSKPNGDKKEEEEELVSTSDASQIVLTPSLEFQSEEDAQLKVELEMLVERLKEPNTDLYRPALETLRTLIRTSTSSMTSVPKPLKFLHPHYPELQSLFETWSTSEDKSLFADILSALAMTYSDTQPRGTLRYRLISASLMPSSSTIPEPGSWGHEYVRHLAAELGEEYTIRQEGEESPSSEKPKEEAVTVPGSIEDLHLLGLECARFFLGHNAEPDAVDLLVELEIVDRIADLVDVNTFGRVCTYMDRCVNLLPPPDDVAFLRTIHNVYLQFSKLPEALSIAMRLNDPDLIREDFNVSGNPIMRRQLAFLLARAQIPVEWLHPPPSEDADGEADFPEDILDSLSNTNLSKFFKEFGKELGVAEPKSLEDVYKSHLENTRGGLSANVDSARGNLAGTFVNAFV
;
A
#
# COMPACT_ATOMS: atom_id res chain seq x y z
N MET A 1 35.64 4.25 -48.39
CA MET A 1 35.58 4.21 -46.91
C MET A 1 35.66 2.74 -46.50
N PRO A 2 36.65 2.32 -45.71
CA PRO A 2 36.78 0.92 -45.31
C PRO A 2 35.79 0.57 -44.18
N GLU A 3 35.23 -0.63 -44.27
CA GLU A 3 34.23 -1.21 -43.36
C GLU A 3 34.78 -1.40 -41.93
N ARG A 4 33.91 -1.17 -40.94
CA ARG A 4 34.22 -1.22 -39.51
C ARG A 4 34.18 -2.68 -39.03
N GLN A 5 35.32 -3.22 -38.57
CA GLN A 5 35.39 -4.56 -37.97
C GLN A 5 34.64 -4.58 -36.63
N VAL A 6 33.66 -5.48 -36.49
CA VAL A 6 32.92 -5.74 -35.24
C VAL A 6 33.70 -6.81 -34.45
N ALA A 7 34.11 -6.48 -33.24
CA ALA A 7 34.74 -7.43 -32.33
C ALA A 7 33.67 -8.21 -31.56
N GLU A 8 33.57 -9.53 -31.79
CA GLU A 8 32.75 -10.44 -30.98
C GLU A 8 33.47 -10.76 -29.66
N ILE A 9 32.86 -10.37 -28.54
CA ILE A 9 33.31 -10.76 -27.20
C ILE A 9 32.59 -12.07 -26.84
N LYS A 10 33.33 -13.19 -26.78
CA LYS A 10 32.83 -14.46 -26.26
C LYS A 10 32.96 -14.49 -24.73
N THR A 11 31.82 -14.42 -24.03
CA THR A 11 31.75 -14.64 -22.58
C THR A 11 31.58 -16.14 -22.31
N PHE A 12 32.56 -16.76 -21.66
CA PHE A 12 32.43 -18.12 -21.13
C PHE A 12 31.87 -18.05 -19.71
N ALA A 13 30.62 -18.47 -19.54
CA ALA A 13 30.04 -18.74 -18.23
C ALA A 13 29.72 -20.25 -18.17
N GLU A 14 30.52 -21.01 -17.42
CA GLU A 14 30.18 -22.37 -17.02
C GLU A 14 29.68 -22.34 -15.58
N ASP A 15 28.41 -22.72 -15.39
CA ASP A 15 27.79 -22.90 -14.07
C ASP A 15 28.39 -24.10 -13.32
N PRO A 16 28.78 -23.97 -12.03
CA PRO A 16 29.32 -25.09 -11.29
C PRO A 16 28.19 -26.02 -10.79
N LYS A 17 28.15 -27.23 -11.36
CA LYS A 17 27.37 -28.37 -10.86
C LYS A 17 28.00 -28.99 -9.62
N ASN A 18 27.24 -28.94 -8.53
CA ASN A 18 27.05 -29.94 -7.45
C ASN A 18 28.09 -31.10 -7.35
N LYS A 19 28.92 -31.09 -6.30
CA LYS A 19 29.59 -32.31 -5.78
C LYS A 19 29.63 -32.32 -4.26
N LYS A 20 29.01 -33.36 -3.69
CA LYS A 20 29.08 -33.80 -2.31
C LYS A 20 30.37 -34.60 -2.03
N LYS A 21 30.84 -34.45 -0.78
CA LYS A 21 31.59 -35.37 0.10
C LYS A 21 33.00 -35.83 -0.31
N GLU A 22 33.99 -35.52 0.53
CA GLU A 22 34.65 -36.50 1.41
C GLU A 22 35.39 -35.80 2.58
N GLU A 23 35.35 -36.45 3.73
CA GLU A 23 35.92 -36.08 5.04
C GLU A 23 37.41 -36.47 5.12
N ASP A 24 38.20 -35.76 5.94
CA ASP A 24 39.09 -36.39 6.96
C ASP A 24 39.73 -35.34 7.90
N ASP A 25 39.14 -35.26 9.10
CA ASP A 25 39.74 -35.41 10.44
C ASP A 25 41.19 -34.94 10.73
N LYS A 26 41.35 -33.93 11.63
CA LYS A 26 41.95 -34.09 13.00
C LYS A 26 42.36 -32.77 13.68
N ASP A 27 41.84 -32.63 14.92
CA ASP A 27 42.46 -32.10 16.16
C ASP A 27 43.04 -30.66 16.22
N LYS A 28 42.91 -29.84 17.28
CA LYS A 28 42.12 -29.75 18.53
C LYS A 28 42.59 -28.48 19.28
N LEU A 29 41.66 -27.83 20.03
CA LEU A 29 41.83 -26.93 21.20
C LEU A 29 42.55 -25.56 21.02
N SER A 30 42.11 -24.42 21.58
CA SER A 30 41.38 -24.18 22.83
C SER A 30 40.74 -22.77 22.97
N SER A 31 39.56 -22.75 23.62
CA SER A 31 39.03 -21.80 24.63
C SER A 31 38.85 -20.29 24.37
N SER A 32 37.61 -19.80 24.40
CA SER A 32 37.00 -19.13 25.59
C SER A 32 35.54 -18.65 25.33
N LYS A 33 34.59 -19.14 26.14
CA LYS A 33 33.23 -18.57 26.38
C LYS A 33 33.27 -17.75 27.69
N PRO A 34 32.29 -16.86 27.96
CA PRO A 34 31.07 -17.18 28.75
C PRO A 34 29.82 -16.42 28.24
N ASN A 35 28.54 -16.67 28.57
CA ASN A 35 27.74 -17.74 29.20
C ASN A 35 26.25 -17.29 29.05
N GLY A 36 25.26 -18.20 29.12
CA GLY A 36 23.83 -17.80 29.30
C GLY A 36 22.74 -18.74 28.75
N ASP A 37 22.45 -19.80 29.52
CA ASP A 37 21.16 -20.52 29.73
C ASP A 37 20.19 -20.88 28.58
N LYS A 38 20.10 -22.19 28.28
CA LYS A 38 18.86 -22.88 27.88
C LYS A 38 18.73 -24.20 28.66
N LYS A 39 17.56 -24.40 29.25
CA LYS A 39 17.14 -25.61 29.98
C LYS A 39 16.92 -26.77 29.01
N GLU A 40 17.35 -27.94 29.47
CA GLU A 40 17.21 -29.27 28.87
C GLU A 40 15.79 -29.82 29.09
N GLU A 41 15.27 -30.53 28.09
CA GLU A 41 14.21 -31.53 28.25
C GLU A 41 14.80 -32.88 27.79
N GLU A 42 14.65 -33.89 28.66
CA GLU A 42 15.18 -35.25 28.51
C GLU A 42 14.35 -36.04 27.49
N GLU A 43 15.02 -36.63 26.48
CA GLU A 43 14.45 -37.67 25.62
C GLU A 43 14.76 -39.05 26.22
N GLU A 44 13.73 -39.78 26.65
CA GLU A 44 13.82 -41.17 27.06
C GLU A 44 13.61 -42.09 25.83
N LEU A 45 14.70 -42.74 25.41
CA LEU A 45 14.74 -43.76 24.36
C LEU A 45 14.16 -45.09 24.87
N VAL A 46 13.07 -45.56 24.26
CA VAL A 46 12.71 -46.99 24.27
C VAL A 46 12.67 -47.51 22.84
N SER A 47 13.72 -48.27 22.51
CA SER A 47 13.85 -49.05 21.29
C SER A 47 13.03 -50.34 21.38
N THR A 48 12.13 -50.59 20.43
CA THR A 48 11.89 -51.95 19.93
C THR A 48 11.66 -51.93 18.41
N SER A 49 12.27 -52.90 17.76
CA SER A 49 12.43 -53.13 16.34
C SER A 49 11.18 -53.69 15.66
N ASP A 50 10.77 -53.13 14.52
CA ASP A 50 10.66 -53.90 13.27
C ASP A 50 10.34 -53.00 12.06
N ALA A 51 10.97 -53.32 10.93
CA ALA A 51 10.90 -52.56 9.70
C ALA A 51 9.69 -52.97 8.83
N SER A 52 8.79 -52.05 8.50
CA SER A 52 8.08 -51.98 7.21
C SER A 52 7.11 -50.78 7.12
N GLN A 53 7.12 -50.11 5.96
CA GLN A 53 6.18 -49.05 5.50
C GLN A 53 6.28 -47.66 6.13
N ILE A 54 7.10 -46.79 5.52
CA ILE A 54 6.90 -45.34 5.58
C ILE A 54 5.84 -44.99 4.54
N VAL A 55 4.57 -44.95 4.96
CA VAL A 55 3.52 -44.20 4.27
C VAL A 55 3.58 -42.78 4.81
N LEU A 56 3.79 -41.80 3.93
CA LEU A 56 3.65 -40.38 4.27
C LEU A 56 2.19 -40.12 4.69
N THR A 57 1.93 -40.06 5.99
CA THR A 57 0.75 -39.38 6.51
C THR A 57 1.10 -37.89 6.67
N PRO A 58 0.28 -36.96 6.14
CA PRO A 58 0.52 -35.54 6.37
C PRO A 58 0.28 -35.25 7.85
N SER A 59 1.24 -34.53 8.44
CA SER A 59 1.20 -33.80 9.71
C SER A 59 -0.08 -33.94 10.52
N LEU A 60 -0.09 -34.87 11.49
CA LEU A 60 -0.93 -34.76 12.68
C LEU A 60 -0.47 -33.50 13.42
N GLU A 61 -1.07 -32.36 13.11
CA GLU A 61 -1.14 -31.23 14.03
C GLU A 61 -1.65 -31.80 15.35
N PHE A 62 -0.84 -31.77 16.41
CA PHE A 62 -1.35 -31.94 17.77
C PHE A 62 -2.42 -30.87 17.96
N GLN A 63 -3.70 -31.23 17.82
CA GLN A 63 -4.79 -30.37 18.27
C GLN A 63 -4.57 -30.18 19.77
N SER A 64 -4.18 -28.98 20.18
CA SER A 64 -4.15 -28.59 21.58
C SER A 64 -5.52 -28.89 22.18
N GLU A 65 -5.58 -29.26 23.47
CA GLU A 65 -6.86 -29.48 24.17
C GLU A 65 -7.78 -28.26 24.04
N GLU A 66 -7.19 -27.06 23.97
CA GLU A 66 -7.88 -25.79 23.72
C GLU A 66 -8.52 -25.72 22.32
N ASP A 67 -7.88 -26.27 21.28
CA ASP A 67 -8.43 -26.28 19.92
C ASP A 67 -9.62 -27.25 19.80
N ALA A 68 -9.56 -28.37 20.51
CA ALA A 68 -10.68 -29.32 20.58
C ALA A 68 -11.87 -28.71 21.34
N GLN A 69 -11.61 -28.01 22.45
CA GLN A 69 -12.64 -27.28 23.20
C GLN A 69 -13.28 -26.18 22.34
N LEU A 70 -12.48 -25.38 21.64
CA LEU A 70 -12.96 -24.32 20.74
C LEU A 70 -13.84 -24.90 19.63
N LYS A 71 -13.43 -26.01 19.02
CA LYS A 71 -14.24 -26.69 18.01
C LYS A 71 -15.59 -27.14 18.55
N VAL A 72 -15.61 -27.78 19.72
CA VAL A 72 -16.87 -28.23 20.37
C VAL A 72 -17.77 -27.05 20.74
N GLU A 73 -17.19 -25.94 21.21
CA GLU A 73 -17.95 -24.72 21.52
C GLU A 73 -18.60 -24.13 20.26
N LEU A 74 -17.86 -24.05 19.16
CA LEU A 74 -18.38 -23.58 17.87
C LEU A 74 -19.48 -24.49 17.32
N GLU A 75 -19.30 -25.82 17.38
CA GLU A 75 -20.31 -26.80 16.98
C GLU A 75 -21.59 -26.66 17.82
N MET A 76 -21.46 -26.49 19.13
CA MET A 76 -22.60 -26.25 20.03
C MET A 76 -23.35 -24.96 19.69
N LEU A 77 -22.64 -23.89 19.31
CA LEU A 77 -23.27 -22.64 18.88
C LEU A 77 -24.03 -22.82 17.55
N VAL A 78 -23.45 -23.55 16.59
CA VAL A 78 -24.11 -23.86 15.32
C VAL A 78 -25.37 -24.71 15.52
N GLU A 79 -25.32 -25.73 16.37
CA GLU A 79 -26.50 -26.56 16.69
C GLU A 79 -27.62 -25.73 17.35
N ARG A 80 -27.28 -24.81 18.24
CA ARG A 80 -28.26 -23.90 18.86
C ARG A 80 -29.01 -23.03 17.84
N LEU A 81 -28.37 -22.65 16.73
CA LEU A 81 -29.03 -21.88 15.68
C LEU A 81 -30.07 -22.71 14.90
N LYS A 82 -30.00 -24.05 14.97
CA LYS A 82 -30.97 -24.97 14.33
C LYS A 82 -32.18 -25.25 15.22
N GLU A 83 -32.07 -25.04 16.52
CA GLU A 83 -33.16 -25.25 17.47
C GLU A 83 -34.32 -24.27 17.22
N PRO A 84 -35.58 -24.62 17.51
CA PRO A 84 -36.72 -23.75 17.24
C PRO A 84 -36.81 -22.51 18.15
N ASN A 85 -35.97 -22.41 19.18
CA ASN A 85 -36.05 -21.34 20.18
C ASN A 85 -35.29 -20.09 19.73
N THR A 86 -36.02 -19.14 19.15
CA THR A 86 -35.47 -17.88 18.62
C THR A 86 -34.83 -16.98 19.68
N ASP A 87 -35.24 -17.09 20.95
CA ASP A 87 -34.71 -16.24 22.03
C ASP A 87 -33.22 -16.48 22.30
N LEU A 88 -32.71 -17.66 21.92
CA LEU A 88 -31.30 -18.05 22.11
C LEU A 88 -30.41 -17.73 20.91
N TYR A 89 -30.98 -17.32 19.77
CA TYR A 89 -30.21 -17.05 18.56
C TYR A 89 -29.28 -15.86 18.72
N ARG A 90 -29.78 -14.72 19.20
CA ARG A 90 -28.96 -13.52 19.36
C ARG A 90 -27.75 -13.74 20.29
N PRO A 91 -27.89 -14.33 21.50
CA PRO A 91 -26.74 -14.68 22.33
C PRO A 91 -25.74 -15.62 21.65
N ALA A 92 -26.23 -16.63 20.93
CA ALA A 92 -25.37 -17.57 20.23
C ALA A 92 -24.56 -16.89 19.11
N LEU A 93 -25.22 -16.04 18.32
CA LEU A 93 -24.57 -15.30 17.23
C LEU A 93 -23.56 -14.26 17.75
N GLU A 94 -23.86 -13.54 18.83
CA GLU A 94 -22.89 -12.58 19.42
C GLU A 94 -21.67 -13.29 20.02
N THR A 95 -21.87 -14.49 20.59
CA THR A 95 -20.77 -15.32 21.07
C THR A 95 -19.91 -15.78 19.89
N LEU A 96 -20.54 -16.25 18.81
CA LEU A 96 -19.86 -16.65 17.59
C LEU A 96 -19.04 -15.50 16.97
N ARG A 97 -19.65 -14.32 16.87
CA ARG A 97 -18.99 -13.08 16.41
C ARG A 97 -17.77 -12.74 17.26
N THR A 98 -17.91 -12.81 18.58
CA THR A 98 -16.82 -12.49 19.52
C THR A 98 -15.66 -13.48 19.39
N LEU A 99 -15.95 -14.78 19.29
CA LEU A 99 -14.93 -15.83 19.13
C LEU A 99 -14.16 -15.67 17.82
N ILE A 100 -14.85 -15.38 16.71
CA ILE A 100 -14.22 -15.14 15.41
C ILE A 100 -13.34 -13.88 15.49
N ARG A 101 -13.86 -12.73 15.94
CA ARG A 101 -13.13 -11.46 16.00
C ARG A 101 -11.90 -11.50 16.91
N THR A 102 -12.01 -12.16 18.07
CA THR A 102 -10.89 -12.26 19.02
C THR A 102 -9.78 -13.16 18.46
N SER A 103 -10.14 -14.14 17.65
CA SER A 103 -9.16 -15.03 17.01
C SER A 103 -8.58 -14.47 15.71
N THR A 104 -9.27 -13.50 15.07
CA THR A 104 -8.80 -12.84 13.84
C THR A 104 -7.81 -11.70 14.08
N SER A 105 -7.55 -11.30 15.33
CA SER A 105 -6.57 -10.24 15.65
C SER A 105 -5.12 -10.64 15.39
N SER A 106 -4.83 -11.93 15.15
CA SER A 106 -3.48 -12.42 14.84
C SER A 106 -3.26 -12.45 13.33
N MET A 107 -2.46 -11.51 12.83
CA MET A 107 -2.15 -11.24 11.41
C MET A 107 -1.41 -12.37 10.66
N THR A 108 -1.10 -13.49 11.30
CA THR A 108 -0.11 -14.48 10.82
C THR A 108 -0.70 -15.80 10.32
N SER A 109 -1.99 -16.05 10.47
CA SER A 109 -2.63 -17.29 9.99
C SER A 109 -4.14 -17.14 9.82
N VAL A 110 -4.73 -17.96 8.93
CA VAL A 110 -6.19 -18.11 8.83
C VAL A 110 -6.72 -18.49 10.22
N PRO A 111 -7.64 -17.70 10.80
CA PRO A 111 -8.13 -17.90 12.14
C PRO A 111 -8.72 -19.30 12.32
N LYS A 112 -8.31 -20.01 13.38
CA LYS A 112 -8.78 -21.37 13.67
C LYS A 112 -10.32 -21.50 13.72
N PRO A 113 -11.09 -20.53 14.27
CA PRO A 113 -12.55 -20.59 14.20
C PRO A 113 -13.11 -20.70 12.78
N LEU A 114 -12.52 -19.97 11.81
CA LEU A 114 -12.95 -20.05 10.42
C LEU A 114 -12.66 -21.45 9.84
N LYS A 115 -11.50 -22.04 10.15
CA LYS A 115 -11.15 -23.42 9.75
C LYS A 115 -12.13 -24.45 10.32
N PHE A 116 -12.58 -24.28 11.57
CA PHE A 116 -13.53 -25.20 12.22
C PHE A 116 -14.97 -25.01 11.77
N LEU A 117 -15.37 -23.79 11.40
CA LEU A 117 -16.71 -23.50 10.88
C LEU A 117 -16.86 -23.82 9.39
N HIS A 118 -15.74 -23.94 8.65
CA HIS A 118 -15.72 -24.25 7.22
C HIS A 118 -16.61 -25.46 6.81
N PRO A 119 -16.61 -26.61 7.52
CA PRO A 119 -17.48 -27.74 7.18
C PRO A 119 -18.98 -27.46 7.39
N HIS A 120 -19.32 -26.55 8.30
CA HIS A 120 -20.70 -26.19 8.62
C HIS A 120 -21.26 -25.07 7.74
N TYR A 121 -20.41 -24.44 6.92
CA TYR A 121 -20.82 -23.29 6.11
C TYR A 121 -22.02 -23.57 5.19
N PRO A 122 -22.07 -24.66 4.39
CA PRO A 122 -23.23 -24.94 3.52
C PRO A 122 -24.54 -25.12 4.31
N GLU A 123 -24.46 -25.71 5.50
CA GLU A 123 -25.61 -25.90 6.37
C GLU A 123 -26.11 -24.56 6.93
N LEU A 124 -25.19 -23.70 7.38
CA LEU A 124 -25.52 -22.35 7.85
C LEU A 124 -26.16 -21.49 6.74
N GLN A 125 -25.76 -21.67 5.48
CA GLN A 125 -26.40 -21.00 4.34
C GLN A 125 -27.85 -21.44 4.17
N SER A 126 -28.11 -22.76 4.20
CA SER A 126 -29.47 -23.29 4.11
C SER A 126 -30.35 -22.80 5.26
N LEU A 127 -29.79 -22.72 6.47
CA LEU A 127 -30.46 -22.19 7.64
C LEU A 127 -30.82 -20.70 7.47
N PHE A 128 -29.89 -19.90 6.94
CA PHE A 128 -30.12 -18.48 6.68
C PHE A 128 -31.30 -18.20 5.75
N GLU A 129 -31.51 -19.05 4.74
CA GLU A 129 -32.63 -18.91 3.81
C GLU A 129 -33.98 -19.16 4.50
N THR A 130 -34.03 -20.04 5.51
CA THR A 130 -35.27 -20.35 6.26
C THR A 130 -35.71 -19.25 7.22
N TRP A 131 -34.80 -18.39 7.68
CA TRP A 131 -35.10 -17.35 8.66
C TRP A 131 -35.91 -16.20 8.06
N SER A 132 -36.84 -15.63 8.83
CA SER A 132 -37.56 -14.40 8.43
C SER A 132 -36.68 -13.15 8.55
N THR A 133 -37.06 -12.06 7.86
CA THR A 133 -36.39 -10.76 7.97
C THR A 133 -36.44 -10.26 9.42
N SER A 134 -35.28 -10.19 10.08
CA SER A 134 -35.11 -9.78 11.47
C SER A 134 -33.71 -9.18 11.65
N GLU A 135 -33.51 -8.39 12.70
CA GLU A 135 -32.17 -7.91 13.11
C GLU A 135 -31.19 -9.08 13.33
N ASP A 136 -31.67 -10.20 13.88
CA ASP A 136 -30.84 -11.39 14.10
C ASP A 136 -30.43 -12.05 12.79
N LYS A 137 -31.26 -11.94 11.74
CA LYS A 137 -30.91 -12.38 10.39
C LYS A 137 -29.85 -11.46 9.77
N SER A 138 -29.89 -10.15 10.03
CA SER A 138 -28.82 -9.23 9.60
C SER A 138 -27.48 -9.58 10.25
N LEU A 139 -27.47 -9.86 11.56
CA LEU A 139 -26.25 -10.24 12.27
C LEU A 139 -25.73 -11.61 11.82
N PHE A 140 -26.63 -12.55 11.52
CA PHE A 140 -26.25 -13.82 10.91
C PHE A 140 -25.63 -13.65 9.52
N ALA A 141 -26.18 -12.75 8.69
CA ALA A 141 -25.57 -12.40 7.40
C ALA A 141 -24.16 -11.80 7.56
N ASP A 142 -23.92 -10.93 8.53
CA ASP A 142 -22.59 -10.36 8.78
C ASP A 142 -21.56 -11.46 9.14
N ILE A 143 -21.97 -12.47 9.92
CA ILE A 143 -21.11 -13.63 10.24
C ILE A 143 -20.88 -14.50 9.00
N LEU A 144 -21.92 -14.74 8.19
CA LEU A 144 -21.78 -15.50 6.93
C LEU A 144 -20.87 -14.80 5.92
N SER A 145 -20.87 -13.46 5.91
CA SER A 145 -19.93 -12.66 5.14
C SER A 145 -18.48 -12.97 5.57
N ALA A 146 -18.19 -12.88 6.86
CA ALA A 146 -16.85 -13.19 7.37
C ALA A 146 -16.45 -14.65 7.12
N LEU A 147 -17.39 -15.60 7.17
CA LEU A 147 -17.11 -17.00 6.84
C LEU A 147 -16.87 -17.24 5.35
N ALA A 148 -17.48 -16.44 4.47
CA ALA A 148 -17.35 -16.59 3.02
C ALA A 148 -15.91 -16.36 2.54
N MET A 149 -15.12 -15.54 3.25
CA MET A 149 -13.73 -15.23 2.86
C MET A 149 -12.85 -16.47 2.71
N THR A 150 -13.15 -17.54 3.46
CA THR A 150 -12.39 -18.81 3.43
C THR A 150 -13.05 -19.89 2.56
N TYR A 151 -14.22 -19.60 1.97
CA TYR A 151 -15.03 -20.54 1.18
C TYR A 151 -15.19 -20.12 -0.30
N SER A 152 -14.35 -19.17 -0.76
CA SER A 152 -14.41 -18.52 -2.07
C SER A 152 -14.40 -19.48 -3.26
N ASP A 153 -13.79 -20.67 -3.13
CA ASP A 153 -13.71 -21.68 -4.18
C ASP A 153 -15.07 -22.23 -4.65
N THR A 154 -16.11 -22.15 -3.81
CA THR A 154 -17.42 -22.74 -4.12
C THR A 154 -18.53 -21.72 -4.32
N GLN A 155 -18.33 -20.48 -3.85
CA GLN A 155 -19.23 -19.35 -4.07
C GLN A 155 -18.42 -18.07 -4.31
N PRO A 156 -18.19 -17.69 -5.57
CA PRO A 156 -17.54 -16.43 -5.86
C PRO A 156 -18.44 -15.28 -5.35
N ARG A 157 -17.83 -14.31 -4.66
CA ARG A 157 -18.47 -13.09 -4.11
C ARG A 157 -19.45 -13.32 -2.95
N GLY A 158 -19.25 -14.39 -2.17
CA GLY A 158 -20.06 -14.66 -0.98
C GLY A 158 -19.93 -13.57 0.09
N THR A 159 -18.73 -13.03 0.29
CA THR A 159 -18.44 -11.99 1.31
C THR A 159 -19.27 -10.74 1.02
N LEU A 160 -19.15 -10.21 -0.20
CA LEU A 160 -19.88 -9.03 -0.64
C LEU A 160 -21.41 -9.23 -0.58
N ARG A 161 -21.89 -10.38 -1.07
CA ARG A 161 -23.33 -10.71 -1.07
C ARG A 161 -23.92 -10.65 0.34
N TYR A 162 -23.35 -11.37 1.29
CA TYR A 162 -23.91 -11.43 2.64
C TYR A 162 -23.77 -10.09 3.37
N ARG A 163 -22.72 -9.33 3.08
CA ARG A 163 -22.54 -7.97 3.61
C ARG A 163 -23.64 -7.02 3.17
N LEU A 164 -23.95 -6.97 1.87
CA LEU A 164 -25.02 -6.12 1.33
C LEU A 164 -26.40 -6.57 1.82
N ILE A 165 -26.61 -7.88 1.97
CA ILE A 165 -27.84 -8.40 2.61
C ILE A 165 -27.93 -7.92 4.06
N SER A 166 -26.85 -8.04 4.83
CA SER A 166 -26.80 -7.57 6.22
C SER A 166 -27.17 -6.09 6.34
N ALA A 167 -26.62 -5.25 5.45
CA ALA A 167 -26.91 -3.82 5.38
C ALA A 167 -28.38 -3.54 5.01
N SER A 168 -28.94 -4.27 4.03
CA SER A 168 -30.33 -4.09 3.59
C SER A 168 -31.39 -4.48 4.64
N LEU A 169 -31.03 -5.41 5.54
CA LEU A 169 -31.91 -5.94 6.58
C LEU A 169 -31.89 -5.12 7.87
N MET A 170 -30.96 -4.18 8.01
CA MET A 170 -30.86 -3.29 9.17
C MET A 170 -31.85 -2.12 9.05
N PRO A 171 -32.56 -1.75 10.12
CA PRO A 171 -33.36 -0.53 10.13
C PRO A 171 -32.45 0.69 9.88
N SER A 172 -32.93 1.70 9.13
CA SER A 172 -32.18 2.93 8.80
C SER A 172 -31.73 3.77 10.02
N SER A 173 -32.08 3.34 11.23
CA SER A 173 -31.70 3.96 12.51
C SER A 173 -30.50 3.28 13.19
N SER A 174 -30.09 2.08 12.76
CA SER A 174 -28.94 1.37 13.34
C SER A 174 -27.69 1.59 12.48
N THR A 175 -26.58 1.88 13.14
CA THR A 175 -25.27 1.96 12.48
C THR A 175 -24.87 0.57 12.00
N ILE A 176 -24.67 0.42 10.69
CA ILE A 176 -24.06 -0.78 10.11
C ILE A 176 -22.69 -0.97 10.80
N PRO A 177 -22.37 -2.15 11.35
CA PRO A 177 -21.07 -2.38 11.96
C PRO A 177 -19.99 -2.14 10.93
N GLU A 178 -19.02 -1.26 11.21
CA GLU A 178 -17.97 -0.91 10.26
C GLU A 178 -17.29 -2.18 9.70
N PRO A 179 -17.00 -2.23 8.38
CA PRO A 179 -16.33 -3.39 7.75
C PRO A 179 -15.05 -3.78 8.48
N GLY A 180 -14.34 -2.79 9.03
CA GLY A 180 -13.12 -2.97 9.83
C GLY A 180 -13.27 -3.79 11.10
N SER A 181 -14.49 -4.01 11.60
CA SER A 181 -14.72 -4.74 12.85
C SER A 181 -14.27 -6.22 12.80
N TRP A 182 -14.22 -6.82 11.61
CA TRP A 182 -13.74 -8.18 11.37
C TRP A 182 -12.21 -8.28 11.21
N GLY A 183 -11.54 -7.15 10.98
CA GLY A 183 -10.10 -7.05 10.80
C GLY A 183 -9.69 -6.74 9.35
N HIS A 184 -8.40 -6.50 9.15
CA HIS A 184 -7.86 -6.00 7.88
C HIS A 184 -7.99 -6.98 6.72
N GLU A 185 -7.84 -8.28 6.98
CA GLU A 185 -7.88 -9.29 5.91
C GLU A 185 -9.29 -9.46 5.34
N TYR A 186 -10.32 -9.35 6.20
CA TYR A 186 -11.71 -9.29 5.76
C TYR A 186 -11.95 -8.10 4.82
N VAL A 187 -11.48 -6.91 5.19
CA VAL A 187 -11.66 -5.70 4.37
C VAL A 187 -10.92 -5.82 3.04
N ARG A 188 -9.74 -6.47 3.01
CA ARG A 188 -9.01 -6.75 1.77
C ARG A 188 -9.77 -7.71 0.86
N HIS A 189 -10.29 -8.82 1.39
CA HIS A 189 -11.12 -9.75 0.61
C HIS A 189 -12.40 -9.07 0.10
N LEU A 190 -13.06 -8.26 0.95
CA LEU A 190 -14.24 -7.51 0.57
C LEU A 190 -13.93 -6.50 -0.55
N ALA A 191 -12.81 -5.78 -0.46
CA ALA A 191 -12.36 -4.84 -1.47
C ALA A 191 -12.12 -5.51 -2.83
N ALA A 192 -11.46 -6.68 -2.85
CA ALA A 192 -11.23 -7.43 -4.08
C ALA A 192 -12.56 -7.91 -4.73
N GLU A 193 -13.47 -8.48 -3.94
CA GLU A 193 -14.80 -8.89 -4.45
C GLU A 193 -15.62 -7.68 -4.94
N LEU A 194 -15.43 -6.50 -4.33
CA LEU A 194 -16.11 -5.27 -4.68
C LEU A 194 -15.67 -4.73 -6.05
N GLY A 195 -14.36 -4.70 -6.32
CA GLY A 195 -13.81 -4.31 -7.62
C GLY A 195 -14.21 -5.26 -8.75
N GLU A 196 -14.16 -6.57 -8.50
CA GLU A 196 -14.63 -7.59 -9.45
C GLU A 196 -16.11 -7.45 -9.78
N GLU A 197 -16.97 -7.27 -8.76
CA GLU A 197 -18.41 -7.11 -8.96
C GLU A 197 -18.76 -5.82 -9.70
N TYR A 198 -18.05 -4.71 -9.42
CA TYR A 198 -18.22 -3.46 -10.14
C TYR A 198 -17.90 -3.62 -11.63
N THR A 199 -16.73 -4.20 -11.93
CA THR A 199 -16.28 -4.48 -13.31
C THR A 199 -17.32 -5.32 -14.06
N ILE A 200 -17.84 -6.38 -13.42
CA ILE A 200 -18.84 -7.26 -14.03
C ILE A 200 -20.16 -6.54 -14.33
N ARG A 201 -20.60 -5.63 -13.44
CA ARG A 201 -21.82 -4.84 -13.66
C ARG A 201 -21.66 -3.85 -14.81
N GLN A 202 -20.49 -3.23 -14.90
CA GLN A 202 -20.15 -2.28 -15.96
C GLN A 202 -20.03 -2.97 -17.33
N GLU A 203 -19.26 -4.07 -17.41
CA GLU A 203 -19.13 -4.88 -18.63
C GLU A 203 -20.46 -5.51 -19.08
N GLY A 204 -21.29 -5.91 -18.11
CA GLY A 204 -22.61 -6.49 -18.35
C GLY A 204 -23.65 -5.50 -18.88
N GLU A 205 -23.50 -4.20 -18.60
CA GLU A 205 -24.30 -3.14 -19.23
C GLU A 205 -23.79 -2.79 -20.64
N GLU A 206 -22.49 -2.93 -20.91
CA GLU A 206 -21.88 -2.53 -22.20
C GLU A 206 -21.88 -3.62 -23.30
N SER A 207 -22.12 -4.90 -22.98
CA SER A 207 -22.02 -6.01 -23.95
C SER A 207 -23.30 -6.82 -24.15
N PRO A 208 -24.08 -6.63 -25.24
CA PRO A 208 -25.11 -7.58 -25.67
C PRO A 208 -24.55 -8.75 -26.52
N SER A 209 -23.24 -9.08 -26.46
CA SER A 209 -22.64 -10.03 -27.41
C SER A 209 -21.39 -10.80 -26.96
N SER A 210 -21.28 -11.19 -25.68
CA SER A 210 -20.14 -12.00 -25.22
C SER A 210 -20.61 -13.32 -24.60
N GLU A 211 -20.61 -14.38 -25.42
CA GLU A 211 -20.75 -15.77 -24.98
C GLU A 211 -19.52 -16.17 -24.13
N LYS A 212 -19.60 -15.98 -22.81
CA LYS A 212 -18.84 -16.78 -21.85
C LYS A 212 -19.81 -17.66 -21.05
N PRO A 213 -19.41 -18.89 -20.66
CA PRO A 213 -20.31 -19.81 -19.99
C PRO A 213 -20.78 -19.19 -18.67
N LYS A 214 -22.09 -19.24 -18.45
CA LYS A 214 -22.74 -18.89 -17.20
C LYS A 214 -22.24 -19.82 -16.09
N GLU A 215 -21.12 -19.51 -15.47
CA GLU A 215 -20.96 -19.84 -14.05
C GLU A 215 -22.06 -19.07 -13.32
N GLU A 216 -22.84 -19.77 -12.50
CA GLU A 216 -24.07 -19.27 -11.88
C GLU A 216 -23.84 -17.87 -11.31
N ALA A 217 -24.38 -16.86 -11.98
CA ALA A 217 -24.25 -15.48 -11.55
C ALA A 217 -24.96 -15.35 -10.20
N VAL A 218 -24.19 -15.46 -9.13
CA VAL A 218 -24.63 -15.15 -7.77
C VAL A 218 -25.15 -13.71 -7.82
N THR A 219 -26.46 -13.55 -7.68
CA THR A 219 -27.08 -12.22 -7.69
C THR A 219 -26.70 -11.51 -6.40
N VAL A 220 -25.67 -10.66 -6.47
CA VAL A 220 -25.29 -9.78 -5.38
C VAL A 220 -26.35 -8.67 -5.29
N PRO A 221 -27.11 -8.57 -4.19
CA PRO A 221 -28.12 -7.53 -4.04
C PRO A 221 -27.46 -6.18 -3.77
N GLY A 222 -27.96 -5.10 -4.37
CA GLY A 222 -27.48 -3.73 -4.15
C GLY A 222 -27.39 -2.93 -5.45
N SER A 223 -27.46 -1.61 -5.33
CA SER A 223 -27.21 -0.68 -6.45
C SER A 223 -25.71 -0.38 -6.60
N ILE A 224 -25.32 0.26 -7.70
CA ILE A 224 -23.92 0.70 -7.91
C ILE A 224 -23.52 1.72 -6.83
N GLU A 225 -24.44 2.59 -6.38
CA GLU A 225 -24.14 3.56 -5.33
C GLU A 225 -23.90 2.89 -3.97
N ASP A 226 -24.57 1.77 -3.69
CA ASP A 226 -24.30 1.00 -2.46
C ASP A 226 -22.88 0.41 -2.48
N LEU A 227 -22.36 0.04 -3.67
CA LEU A 227 -20.99 -0.41 -3.84
C LEU A 227 -20.00 0.75 -3.61
N HIS A 228 -20.28 1.93 -4.16
CA HIS A 228 -19.46 3.12 -3.93
C HIS A 228 -19.40 3.50 -2.44
N LEU A 229 -20.54 3.50 -1.75
CA LEU A 229 -20.60 3.82 -0.32
C LEU A 229 -19.80 2.82 0.51
N LEU A 230 -19.93 1.52 0.22
CA LEU A 230 -19.16 0.48 0.88
C LEU A 230 -17.65 0.60 0.58
N GLY A 231 -17.30 0.95 -0.66
CA GLY A 231 -15.93 1.22 -1.07
C GLY A 231 -15.31 2.39 -0.29
N LEU A 232 -16.07 3.46 -0.07
CA LEU A 232 -15.62 4.61 0.73
C LEU A 232 -15.43 4.24 2.21
N GLU A 233 -16.30 3.40 2.79
CA GLU A 233 -16.11 2.88 4.15
C GLU A 233 -14.83 2.05 4.26
N CYS A 234 -14.56 1.18 3.27
CA CYS A 234 -13.34 0.36 3.22
C CYS A 234 -12.09 1.23 3.03
N ALA A 235 -12.14 2.21 2.13
CA ALA A 235 -11.05 3.16 1.91
C ALA A 235 -10.72 3.96 3.18
N ARG A 236 -11.74 4.44 3.91
CA ARG A 236 -11.54 5.12 5.20
C ARG A 236 -10.85 4.22 6.22
N PHE A 237 -11.22 2.94 6.28
CA PHE A 237 -10.56 1.98 7.15
C PHE A 237 -9.09 1.78 6.77
N PHE A 238 -8.80 1.60 5.48
CA PHE A 238 -7.42 1.43 4.99
C PHE A 238 -6.54 2.64 5.27
N LEU A 239 -7.03 3.86 5.01
CA LEU A 239 -6.30 5.09 5.31
C LEU A 239 -6.00 5.20 6.82
N GLY A 240 -6.94 4.81 7.68
CA GLY A 240 -6.75 4.79 9.14
C GLY A 240 -5.76 3.73 9.65
N HIS A 241 -5.47 2.69 8.87
CA HIS A 241 -4.56 1.59 9.21
C HIS A 241 -3.24 1.62 8.43
N ASN A 242 -2.91 2.75 7.81
CA ASN A 242 -1.69 2.94 7.00
C ASN A 242 -1.60 1.98 5.80
N ALA A 243 -2.74 1.65 5.20
CA ALA A 243 -2.85 0.88 3.97
C ALA A 243 -3.30 1.78 2.82
N GLU A 244 -2.62 2.93 2.64
CA GLU A 244 -2.96 3.90 1.60
C GLU A 244 -2.97 3.32 0.17
N PRO A 245 -2.03 2.44 -0.23
CA PRO A 245 -2.06 1.84 -1.56
C PRO A 245 -3.33 1.03 -1.80
N ASP A 246 -3.71 0.18 -0.84
CA ASP A 246 -4.93 -0.64 -0.91
C ASP A 246 -6.19 0.24 -1.02
N ALA A 247 -6.21 1.40 -0.36
CA ALA A 247 -7.31 2.37 -0.46
C ALA A 247 -7.41 3.02 -1.84
N VAL A 248 -6.27 3.42 -2.42
CA VAL A 248 -6.22 4.03 -3.75
C VAL A 248 -6.64 3.01 -4.80
N ASP A 249 -6.07 1.82 -4.79
CA ASP A 249 -6.37 0.77 -5.77
C ASP A 249 -7.87 0.43 -5.78
N LEU A 250 -8.49 0.30 -4.59
CA LEU A 250 -9.93 0.07 -4.48
C LEU A 250 -10.77 1.21 -5.11
N LEU A 251 -10.43 2.47 -4.86
CA LEU A 251 -11.18 3.60 -5.42
C LEU A 251 -11.01 3.72 -6.94
N VAL A 252 -9.92 3.19 -7.46
CA VAL A 252 -9.62 3.16 -8.90
C VAL A 252 -10.39 2.05 -9.58
N GLU A 253 -10.45 0.86 -8.97
CA GLU A 253 -11.31 -0.23 -9.43
C GLU A 253 -12.79 0.14 -9.46
N LEU A 254 -13.21 1.06 -8.58
CA LEU A 254 -14.58 1.60 -8.51
C LEU A 254 -14.79 2.88 -9.34
N GLU A 255 -13.80 3.35 -10.08
CA GLU A 255 -13.85 4.60 -10.87
C GLU A 255 -14.30 5.85 -10.08
N ILE A 256 -14.03 5.91 -8.77
CA ILE A 256 -14.42 7.02 -7.87
C ILE A 256 -13.21 7.66 -7.18
N VAL A 257 -12.05 7.64 -7.84
CA VAL A 257 -10.78 8.16 -7.32
C VAL A 257 -10.88 9.61 -6.82
N ASP A 258 -11.72 10.44 -7.46
CA ASP A 258 -11.91 11.85 -7.09
C ASP A 258 -12.40 12.04 -5.64
N ARG A 259 -13.15 11.07 -5.10
CA ARG A 259 -13.66 11.11 -3.73
C ARG A 259 -12.56 10.90 -2.67
N ILE A 260 -11.35 10.51 -3.07
CA ILE A 260 -10.23 10.35 -2.13
C ILE A 260 -9.86 11.67 -1.44
N ALA A 261 -10.09 12.80 -2.11
CA ALA A 261 -9.78 14.12 -1.55
C ALA A 261 -10.55 14.41 -0.26
N ASP A 262 -11.77 13.88 -0.12
CA ASP A 262 -12.60 14.07 1.07
C ASP A 262 -12.22 13.15 2.23
N LEU A 263 -11.50 12.06 1.96
CA LEU A 263 -11.16 11.03 2.94
C LEU A 263 -9.78 11.21 3.58
N VAL A 264 -8.91 11.96 2.91
CA VAL A 264 -7.50 12.07 3.26
C VAL A 264 -7.27 13.05 4.42
N ASP A 265 -6.32 12.74 5.31
CA ASP A 265 -5.91 13.59 6.43
C ASP A 265 -4.48 14.15 6.25
N VAL A 266 -4.06 15.00 7.19
CA VAL A 266 -2.73 15.66 7.18
C VAL A 266 -1.57 14.66 7.25
N ASN A 267 -1.77 13.46 7.80
CA ASN A 267 -0.69 12.47 7.93
C ASN A 267 -0.60 11.55 6.70
N THR A 268 -1.71 11.39 5.99
CA THR A 268 -1.91 10.38 4.96
C THR A 268 -1.74 10.96 3.55
N PHE A 269 -2.06 12.24 3.35
CA PHE A 269 -2.05 12.86 2.02
C PHE A 269 -0.71 12.72 1.30
N GLY A 270 0.41 12.86 2.02
CA GLY A 270 1.74 12.75 1.42
C GLY A 270 2.02 11.37 0.85
N ARG A 271 1.58 10.30 1.55
CA ARG A 271 1.74 8.91 1.10
C ARG A 271 0.82 8.59 -0.06
N VAL A 272 -0.45 9.01 0.02
CA VAL A 272 -1.45 8.85 -1.04
C VAL A 272 -0.99 9.53 -2.33
N CYS A 273 -0.63 10.82 -2.27
CA CYS A 273 -0.20 11.56 -3.47
C CYS A 273 1.07 10.97 -4.08
N THR A 274 2.04 10.53 -3.26
CA THR A 274 3.26 9.88 -3.76
C THR A 274 2.96 8.55 -4.45
N TYR A 275 2.01 7.77 -3.92
CA TYR A 275 1.58 6.53 -4.54
C TYR A 275 0.88 6.81 -5.88
N MET A 276 -0.12 7.70 -5.86
CA MET A 276 -0.85 8.08 -7.07
C MET A 276 0.09 8.64 -8.16
N ASP A 277 1.03 9.54 -7.82
CA ASP A 277 1.98 10.12 -8.79
C ASP A 277 2.85 9.06 -9.49
N ARG A 278 3.21 7.99 -8.78
CA ARG A 278 3.93 6.84 -9.37
C ARG A 278 3.02 6.00 -10.26
N CYS A 279 1.76 5.82 -9.88
CA CYS A 279 0.78 5.07 -10.65
C CYS A 279 0.33 5.79 -11.93
N VAL A 280 0.40 7.13 -11.99
CA VAL A 280 0.05 7.91 -13.20
C VAL A 280 0.75 7.39 -14.46
N ASN A 281 2.01 6.95 -14.37
CA ASN A 281 2.75 6.45 -15.53
C ASN A 281 2.28 5.06 -16.03
N LEU A 282 1.46 4.37 -15.25
CA LEU A 282 0.90 3.06 -15.57
C LEU A 282 -0.51 3.15 -16.14
N LEU A 283 -1.13 4.33 -16.07
CA LEU A 283 -2.50 4.56 -16.50
C LEU A 283 -2.54 5.09 -17.94
N PRO A 284 -3.49 4.62 -18.77
CA PRO A 284 -3.75 5.23 -20.06
C PRO A 284 -4.53 6.55 -19.89
N PRO A 285 -4.42 7.50 -20.84
CA PRO A 285 -5.38 8.58 -20.95
C PRO A 285 -6.78 8.05 -21.29
N PRO A 286 -7.85 8.50 -20.60
CA PRO A 286 -7.99 9.74 -19.82
C PRO A 286 -7.77 9.63 -18.28
N ASP A 287 -7.53 8.44 -17.75
CA ASP A 287 -7.48 8.19 -16.30
C ASP A 287 -6.26 8.83 -15.64
N ASP A 288 -5.15 8.93 -16.39
CA ASP A 288 -3.94 9.63 -15.96
C ASP A 288 -4.20 11.12 -15.62
N VAL A 289 -4.99 11.81 -16.44
CA VAL A 289 -5.40 13.21 -16.23
C VAL A 289 -6.31 13.33 -15.02
N ALA A 290 -7.28 12.41 -14.85
CA ALA A 290 -8.16 12.40 -13.68
C ALA A 290 -7.35 12.22 -12.38
N PHE A 291 -6.40 11.29 -12.37
CA PHE A 291 -5.48 11.10 -11.24
C PHE A 291 -4.70 12.37 -10.91
N LEU A 292 -4.07 12.99 -11.91
CA LEU A 292 -3.29 14.21 -11.70
C LEU A 292 -4.16 15.36 -11.17
N ARG A 293 -5.39 15.51 -11.66
CA ARG A 293 -6.35 16.51 -11.13
C ARG A 293 -6.72 16.23 -9.68
N THR A 294 -6.91 14.97 -9.32
CA THR A 294 -7.23 14.58 -7.94
C THR A 294 -6.05 14.78 -7.00
N ILE A 295 -4.82 14.47 -7.43
CA ILE A 295 -3.58 14.80 -6.69
C ILE A 295 -3.46 16.31 -6.48
N HIS A 296 -3.71 17.10 -7.53
CA HIS A 296 -3.68 18.56 -7.47
C HIS A 296 -4.67 19.11 -6.43
N ASN A 297 -5.92 18.64 -6.46
CA ASN A 297 -6.95 19.03 -5.50
C ASN A 297 -6.53 18.73 -4.05
N VAL A 298 -5.97 17.54 -3.80
CA VAL A 298 -5.47 17.17 -2.47
C VAL A 298 -4.35 18.11 -2.01
N TYR A 299 -3.36 18.40 -2.88
CA TYR A 299 -2.29 19.33 -2.51
C TYR A 299 -2.80 20.75 -2.23
N LEU A 300 -3.79 21.22 -2.98
CA LEU A 300 -4.40 22.52 -2.75
C LEU A 300 -5.13 22.58 -1.39
N GLN A 301 -5.89 21.54 -1.04
CA GLN A 301 -6.55 21.41 0.26
C GLN A 301 -5.56 21.50 1.43
N PHE A 302 -4.40 20.86 1.32
CA PHE A 302 -3.34 20.91 2.35
C PHE A 302 -2.36 22.08 2.19
N SER A 303 -2.67 23.06 1.33
CA SER A 303 -1.85 24.27 1.10
C SER A 303 -0.41 23.99 0.65
N LYS A 304 -0.19 22.89 -0.09
CA LYS A 304 1.08 22.50 -0.70
C LYS A 304 1.20 23.06 -2.12
N LEU A 305 1.34 24.39 -2.19
CA LEU A 305 1.32 25.13 -3.46
C LEU A 305 2.45 24.78 -4.45
N PRO A 306 3.72 24.58 -4.02
CA PRO A 306 4.78 24.18 -4.96
C PRO A 306 4.52 22.82 -5.62
N GLU A 307 4.03 21.85 -4.84
CA GLU A 307 3.68 20.52 -5.32
C GLU A 307 2.43 20.57 -6.21
N ALA A 308 1.38 21.29 -5.82
CA ALA A 308 0.20 21.53 -6.65
C ALA A 308 0.60 22.14 -8.02
N LEU A 309 1.42 23.19 -8.01
CA LEU A 309 1.89 23.84 -9.23
C LEU A 309 2.68 22.88 -10.12
N SER A 310 3.48 21.98 -9.53
CA SER A 310 4.22 20.98 -10.30
C SER A 310 3.30 20.01 -11.04
N ILE A 311 2.17 19.64 -10.44
CA ILE A 311 1.14 18.80 -11.06
C ILE A 311 0.37 19.58 -12.13
N ALA A 312 0.02 20.85 -11.89
CA ALA A 312 -0.60 21.72 -12.90
C ALA A 312 0.30 21.92 -14.14
N MET A 313 1.61 22.09 -13.94
CA MET A 313 2.60 22.13 -15.02
C MET A 313 2.67 20.80 -15.78
N ARG A 314 2.57 19.65 -15.08
CA ARG A 314 2.56 18.32 -15.70
C ARG A 314 1.29 18.09 -16.55
N LEU A 315 0.14 18.58 -16.08
CA LEU A 315 -1.13 18.60 -16.83
C LEU A 315 -1.11 19.56 -18.02
N ASN A 316 -0.18 20.52 -18.02
CA ASN A 316 -0.06 21.57 -19.04
C ASN A 316 -1.37 22.38 -19.22
N ASP A 317 -2.06 22.63 -18.10
CA ASP A 317 -3.32 23.39 -18.07
C ASP A 317 -3.02 24.84 -17.62
N PRO A 318 -3.14 25.84 -18.51
CA PRO A 318 -2.79 27.22 -18.20
C PRO A 318 -3.72 27.85 -17.15
N ASP A 319 -4.96 27.38 -17.04
CA ASP A 319 -5.93 27.94 -16.09
C ASP A 319 -5.60 27.48 -14.66
N LEU A 320 -5.29 26.19 -14.47
CA LEU A 320 -4.83 25.66 -13.17
C LEU A 320 -3.53 26.33 -12.69
N ILE A 321 -2.56 26.51 -13.60
CA ILE A 321 -1.29 27.19 -13.28
C ILE A 321 -1.54 28.63 -12.80
N ARG A 322 -2.48 29.33 -13.45
CA ARG A 322 -2.86 30.71 -13.09
C ARG A 322 -3.54 30.75 -11.73
N GLU A 323 -4.47 29.83 -11.48
CA GLU A 323 -5.16 29.72 -10.19
C GLU A 323 -4.18 29.46 -9.05
N ASP A 324 -3.31 28.46 -9.17
CA ASP A 324 -2.30 28.12 -8.17
C ASP A 324 -1.36 29.29 -7.85
N PHE A 325 -0.95 30.04 -8.89
CA PHE A 325 -0.09 31.21 -8.71
C PHE A 325 -0.80 32.33 -7.93
N ASN A 326 -2.09 32.54 -8.18
CA ASN A 326 -2.89 33.60 -7.57
C ASN A 326 -3.44 33.23 -6.18
N VAL A 327 -3.60 31.95 -5.87
CA VAL A 327 -3.97 31.47 -4.52
C VAL A 327 -2.90 31.86 -3.48
N SER A 328 -1.64 32.06 -3.90
CA SER A 328 -0.56 32.46 -3.01
C SER A 328 -0.71 33.90 -2.48
N GLY A 329 -1.26 34.04 -1.27
CA GLY A 329 -1.36 35.34 -0.59
C GLY A 329 -0.04 35.86 -0.01
N ASN A 330 0.98 35.02 0.12
CA ASN A 330 2.29 35.38 0.67
C ASN A 330 3.29 35.76 -0.45
N PRO A 331 3.89 36.96 -0.43
CA PRO A 331 4.82 37.42 -1.47
C PRO A 331 6.07 36.55 -1.59
N ILE A 332 6.56 35.96 -0.50
CA ILE A 332 7.74 35.08 -0.53
C ILE A 332 7.40 33.77 -1.26
N MET A 333 6.24 33.20 -0.97
CA MET A 333 5.78 31.97 -1.63
C MET A 333 5.56 32.23 -3.12
N ARG A 334 4.93 33.36 -3.47
CA ARG A 334 4.72 33.76 -4.86
C ARG A 334 6.03 33.89 -5.64
N ARG A 335 7.09 34.39 -5.00
CA ARG A 335 8.44 34.42 -5.58
C ARG A 335 9.02 33.03 -5.81
N GLN A 336 8.82 32.10 -4.87
CA GLN A 336 9.25 30.70 -5.04
C GLN A 336 8.52 30.03 -6.21
N LEU A 337 7.20 30.23 -6.31
CA LEU A 337 6.40 29.73 -7.44
C LEU A 337 6.86 30.35 -8.77
N ALA A 338 7.20 31.65 -8.78
CA ALA A 338 7.75 32.31 -9.96
C ALA A 338 9.06 31.66 -10.44
N PHE A 339 9.98 31.29 -9.55
CA PHE A 339 11.20 30.57 -9.93
C PHE A 339 10.93 29.17 -10.50
N LEU A 340 9.91 28.47 -9.98
CA LEU A 340 9.51 27.16 -10.52
C LEU A 340 8.98 27.31 -11.95
N LEU A 341 8.11 28.29 -12.19
CA LEU A 341 7.58 28.59 -13.53
C LEU A 341 8.67 29.03 -14.51
N ALA A 342 9.58 29.90 -14.05
CA ALA A 342 10.70 30.38 -14.85
C ALA A 342 11.63 29.23 -15.26
N ARG A 343 11.87 28.28 -14.34
CA ARG A 343 12.65 27.07 -14.63
C ARG A 343 11.95 26.14 -15.62
N ALA A 344 10.63 26.00 -15.50
CA ALA A 344 9.79 25.22 -16.41
C ALA A 344 9.56 25.92 -17.77
N GLN A 345 10.02 27.17 -17.93
CA GLN A 345 9.85 27.98 -19.13
C GLN A 345 8.38 28.19 -19.52
N ILE A 346 7.50 28.31 -18.51
CA ILE A 346 6.09 28.60 -18.74
C ILE A 346 5.95 30.03 -19.28
N PRO A 347 5.18 30.25 -20.38
CA PRO A 347 4.92 31.58 -20.91
C PRO A 347 4.27 32.49 -19.87
N VAL A 348 4.76 33.73 -19.75
CA VAL A 348 4.22 34.70 -18.78
C VAL A 348 2.78 35.05 -19.13
N GLU A 349 2.43 34.99 -20.42
CA GLU A 349 1.08 35.19 -20.98
C GLU A 349 0.03 34.32 -20.28
N TRP A 350 0.38 33.12 -19.81
CA TRP A 350 -0.56 32.20 -19.18
C TRP A 350 -1.00 32.68 -17.80
N LEU A 351 -0.17 33.48 -17.13
CA LEU A 351 -0.44 34.03 -15.80
C LEU A 351 -1.33 35.28 -15.87
N HIS A 352 -1.44 35.92 -17.03
CA HIS A 352 -2.33 37.04 -17.21
C HIS A 352 -3.79 36.57 -17.16
N PRO A 353 -4.70 37.37 -16.57
CA PRO A 353 -6.12 37.07 -16.63
C PRO A 353 -6.57 36.99 -18.09
N PRO A 354 -7.55 36.13 -18.43
CA PRO A 354 -8.10 36.09 -19.77
C PRO A 354 -8.65 37.49 -20.12
N PRO A 355 -8.56 37.90 -21.39
CA PRO A 355 -9.06 39.21 -21.81
C PRO A 355 -10.57 39.26 -21.56
N SER A 356 -10.97 39.83 -20.43
CA SER A 356 -12.35 40.22 -20.19
C SER A 356 -12.61 41.54 -20.90
N GLU A 357 -13.79 41.70 -21.50
CA GLU A 357 -14.14 42.84 -22.37
C GLU A 357 -14.08 44.21 -21.66
N ASP A 358 -13.79 44.28 -20.35
CA ASP A 358 -13.85 45.51 -19.54
C ASP A 358 -12.59 45.79 -18.68
N ALA A 359 -11.46 45.12 -18.92
CA ALA A 359 -10.22 45.37 -18.18
C ALA A 359 -9.01 45.61 -19.10
N ASP A 360 -8.92 46.83 -19.64
CA ASP A 360 -7.73 47.38 -20.32
C ASP A 360 -6.56 47.66 -19.35
N GLY A 361 -6.28 46.73 -18.44
CA GLY A 361 -5.13 46.76 -17.57
C GLY A 361 -4.39 45.44 -17.69
N GLU A 362 -3.26 45.43 -18.42
CA GLU A 362 -2.20 44.48 -18.14
C GLU A 362 -1.98 44.55 -16.63
N ALA A 363 -2.37 43.50 -15.91
CA ALA A 363 -2.08 43.40 -14.49
C ALA A 363 -0.56 43.26 -14.38
N ASP A 364 0.14 44.39 -14.37
CA ASP A 364 1.58 44.44 -14.25
C ASP A 364 1.96 43.74 -12.95
N PHE A 365 2.64 42.60 -13.09
CA PHE A 365 3.23 41.95 -11.95
C PHE A 365 4.26 42.91 -11.33
N PRO A 366 4.35 42.96 -9.99
CA PRO A 366 5.44 43.65 -9.31
C PRO A 366 6.79 43.32 -9.96
N GLU A 367 7.65 44.33 -10.12
CA GLU A 367 8.95 44.20 -10.80
C GLU A 367 9.81 43.06 -10.23
N ASP A 368 9.72 42.80 -8.92
CA ASP A 368 10.45 41.72 -8.26
C ASP A 368 9.96 40.31 -8.66
N ILE A 369 8.66 40.16 -8.96
CA ILE A 369 8.08 38.92 -9.47
C ILE A 369 8.45 38.76 -10.95
N LEU A 370 8.40 39.83 -11.74
CA LEU A 370 8.79 39.82 -13.15
C LEU A 370 10.26 39.43 -13.32
N ASP A 371 11.15 39.97 -12.49
CA ASP A 371 12.57 39.60 -12.44
C ASP A 371 12.77 38.12 -12.10
N SER A 372 11.94 37.59 -11.22
CA SER A 372 11.97 36.18 -10.83
C SER A 372 11.47 35.25 -11.94
N LEU A 373 10.37 35.64 -12.62
CA LEU A 373 9.81 34.92 -13.77
C LEU A 373 10.75 34.89 -14.98
N SER A 374 11.53 35.97 -15.17
CA SER A 374 12.48 36.10 -16.28
C SER A 374 13.89 35.58 -15.95
N ASN A 375 14.11 35.06 -14.74
CA ASN A 375 15.41 34.52 -14.26
C ASN A 375 16.58 35.52 -14.39
N THR A 376 16.34 36.84 -14.34
CA THR A 376 17.38 37.88 -14.56
C THR A 376 18.53 37.78 -13.56
N ASN A 377 18.21 37.48 -12.30
CA ASN A 377 19.16 37.44 -11.18
C ASN A 377 19.67 36.03 -10.82
N LEU A 378 19.38 35.00 -11.63
CA LEU A 378 19.69 33.59 -11.30
C LEU A 378 21.18 33.36 -10.98
N SER A 379 22.09 33.94 -11.77
CA SER A 379 23.54 33.80 -11.54
C SER A 379 24.01 34.45 -10.23
N LYS A 380 23.32 35.50 -9.78
CA LYS A 380 23.62 36.17 -8.51
C LYS A 380 23.19 35.28 -7.34
N PHE A 381 21.96 34.77 -7.37
CA PHE A 381 21.44 33.87 -6.34
C PHE A 381 22.25 32.58 -6.24
N PHE A 382 22.67 31.99 -7.36
CA PHE A 382 23.52 30.80 -7.35
C PHE A 382 24.88 31.04 -6.65
N LYS A 383 25.50 32.20 -6.88
CA LYS A 383 26.75 32.58 -6.20
C LYS A 383 26.54 32.85 -4.71
N GLU A 384 25.42 33.45 -4.33
CA GLU A 384 25.05 33.67 -2.93
C GLU A 384 24.79 32.35 -2.20
N PHE A 385 24.05 31.42 -2.81
CA PHE A 385 23.82 30.08 -2.28
C PHE A 385 25.13 29.31 -2.06
N GLY A 386 26.06 29.37 -3.02
CA GLY A 386 27.39 28.76 -2.86
C GLY A 386 28.20 29.36 -1.70
N LYS A 387 28.04 30.66 -1.41
CA LYS A 387 28.64 31.31 -0.23
C LYS A 387 28.00 30.84 1.07
N GLU A 388 26.68 30.73 1.12
CA GLU A 388 25.95 30.26 2.33
C GLU A 388 26.27 28.79 2.67
N LEU A 389 26.42 27.94 1.66
CA LEU A 389 26.84 26.55 1.84
C LEU A 389 28.32 26.39 2.22
N GLY A 390 29.10 27.47 2.19
CA GLY A 390 30.55 27.42 2.46
C GLY A 390 31.32 26.64 1.40
N VAL A 391 30.82 26.61 0.16
CA VAL A 391 31.47 25.96 -1.01
C VAL A 391 32.01 26.99 -2.01
N ALA A 392 31.86 28.29 -1.70
CA ALA A 392 32.41 29.36 -2.53
C ALA A 392 33.95 29.35 -2.57
N GLU A 393 34.58 28.90 -1.50
CA GLU A 393 36.03 28.72 -1.43
C GLU A 393 36.38 27.22 -1.50
N PRO A 394 37.42 26.85 -2.27
CA PRO A 394 37.85 25.46 -2.35
C PRO A 394 38.32 24.99 -0.98
N LYS A 395 37.84 23.82 -0.55
CA LYS A 395 38.27 23.24 0.73
C LYS A 395 39.69 22.71 0.60
N SER A 396 40.54 23.00 1.58
CA SER A 396 41.89 22.48 1.56
C SER A 396 41.89 20.98 1.87
N LEU A 397 42.95 20.28 1.44
CA LEU A 397 43.13 18.87 1.75
C LEU A 397 43.18 18.58 3.25
N GLU A 398 43.65 19.55 4.04
CA GLU A 398 43.74 19.46 5.50
C GLU A 398 42.36 19.59 6.18
N ASP A 399 41.40 20.25 5.52
CA ASP A 399 40.02 20.38 6.01
C ASP A 399 39.21 19.09 5.75
N VAL A 400 39.56 18.34 4.71
CA VAL A 400 38.90 17.07 4.32
C VAL A 400 39.58 15.87 4.97
N TYR A 401 40.91 15.79 4.85
CA TYR A 401 41.71 14.81 5.56
C TYR A 401 42.05 15.36 6.93
N LYS A 402 41.35 14.88 7.96
CA LYS A 402 41.78 15.05 9.35
C LYS A 402 43.06 14.23 9.57
N SER A 403 44.17 14.71 9.05
CA SER A 403 45.51 14.10 9.15
C SER A 403 45.92 13.83 10.60
N HIS A 404 45.40 14.61 11.55
CA HIS A 404 45.54 14.38 12.99
C HIS A 404 44.71 13.21 13.56
N LEU A 405 43.67 12.75 12.87
CA LEU A 405 42.90 11.54 13.22
C LEU A 405 43.51 10.26 12.63
N GLU A 406 44.36 10.38 11.61
CA GLU A 406 45.21 9.28 11.14
C GLU A 406 46.33 9.03 12.16
N ASN A 407 45.95 8.55 13.35
CA ASN A 407 46.87 7.95 14.30
C ASN A 407 47.47 6.70 13.65
N THR A 408 48.58 6.89 12.93
CA THR A 408 49.52 5.82 12.65
C THR A 408 49.91 5.23 14.01
N ARG A 409 49.33 4.06 14.37
CA ARG A 409 49.84 3.24 15.46
C ARG A 409 51.36 3.16 15.27
N GLY A 410 52.12 3.71 16.22
CA GLY A 410 53.55 4.06 16.10
C GLY A 410 54.50 2.88 15.90
N GLY A 411 54.32 2.12 14.82
CA GLY A 411 55.11 0.94 14.46
C GLY A 411 55.07 0.55 12.98
N LEU A 412 54.17 1.11 12.16
CA LEU A 412 54.22 0.95 10.71
C LEU A 412 54.14 2.33 10.05
N SER A 413 55.29 2.95 9.78
CA SER A 413 55.34 4.07 8.85
C SER A 413 54.98 3.53 7.46
N ALA A 414 53.73 3.71 7.04
CA ALA A 414 53.39 3.57 5.64
C ALA A 414 54.20 4.64 4.89
N ASN A 415 55.16 4.22 4.07
CA ASN A 415 55.75 5.07 3.05
C ASN A 415 54.61 5.42 2.08
N VAL A 416 53.85 6.46 2.40
CA VAL A 416 52.88 7.05 1.47
C VAL A 416 53.71 7.62 0.33
N ASP A 417 53.65 6.94 -0.82
CA ASP A 417 54.28 7.38 -2.05
C ASP A 417 53.76 8.79 -2.40
N SER A 418 54.62 9.79 -2.22
CA SER A 418 54.29 11.22 -2.31
C SER A 418 53.62 11.59 -3.64
N ALA A 419 53.99 10.90 -4.73
CA ALA A 419 53.38 11.11 -6.05
C ALA A 419 51.92 10.65 -6.12
N ARG A 420 51.61 9.50 -5.50
CA ARG A 420 50.24 8.97 -5.43
C ARG A 420 49.37 9.72 -4.43
N GLY A 421 49.95 10.15 -3.30
CA GLY A 421 49.27 11.00 -2.34
C GLY A 421 48.91 12.37 -2.92
N ASN A 422 49.78 12.98 -3.73
CA ASN A 422 49.50 14.26 -4.38
C ASN A 422 48.39 14.14 -5.45
N LEU A 423 48.40 13.08 -6.26
CA LEU A 423 47.32 12.78 -7.20
C LEU A 423 45.97 12.57 -6.50
N ALA A 424 45.94 11.77 -5.43
CA ALA A 424 44.75 11.60 -4.60
C ALA A 424 44.26 12.95 -4.04
N GLY A 425 45.19 13.80 -3.60
CA GLY A 425 44.88 15.14 -3.14
C GLY A 425 44.24 16.03 -4.21
N THR A 426 44.72 15.97 -5.46
CA THR A 426 44.09 16.72 -6.55
C THR A 426 42.68 16.23 -6.88
N PHE A 427 42.42 14.91 -6.80
CA PHE A 427 41.06 14.38 -6.99
C PHE A 427 40.12 14.81 -5.86
N VAL A 428 40.57 14.76 -4.61
CA VAL A 428 39.75 15.19 -3.47
C VAL A 428 39.39 16.68 -3.57
N ASN A 429 40.34 17.54 -3.94
CA ASN A 429 40.07 18.97 -4.16
C ASN A 429 39.17 19.24 -5.39
N ALA A 430 39.06 18.30 -6.33
CA ALA A 430 38.18 18.45 -7.48
C ALA A 430 36.74 17.97 -7.20
N PHE A 431 36.55 17.08 -6.22
CA PHE A 431 35.25 16.50 -5.86
C PHE A 431 34.58 17.16 -4.64
N VAL A 432 35.34 17.94 -3.86
CA VAL A 432 34.89 18.62 -2.62
C VAL A 432 35.00 20.12 -2.80
#